data_AF-A0A8X7V8R0-F1
#
_entry.id   AF-A0A8X7V8R0-F1
#
_cell.length_a   1.000
_cell.length_b   1.000
_cell.length_c   1.000
_cell.angle_alpha   90.00
_cell.angle_beta   90.00
_cell.angle_gamma   90.00
#
_symmetry.space_group_name_H-M   'P 1'
#
loop_
_entity.id
_entity.type
_entity.pdbx_description
1 polymer ?
#
loop_
_entity_poly.entity_id
_entity_poly.type
_entity_poly.pdbx_seq_one_letter_code
_entity_poly.pdbx_strand_id
1 'polypeptide(L)'
;MMSYADFFSGSIPSSSSHGLGSPTTQGTSVPQTQPAPTNKQTGEVQDPVARELLATLTKLKEDKETQLQQSQLCANDGSTASNMLSREEINQMVLEHVPVKKGRRYGIGRVSEGISTSSSQPSFPSSGFVEDMERMKTELVEERIKRQALEEQLPTATVEERTKRQALEEQLRNVTTFISNLYPEQFSATQSQPESETQIPEDPVE
;
A
#
# COMPACT_ATOMS: atom_id res chain seq x y z
N MET A 1 5.72 64.24 4.69
CA MET A 1 6.99 63.50 4.63
C MET A 1 7.41 63.22 6.06
N MET A 2 7.45 61.95 6.46
CA MET A 2 8.00 61.52 7.74
C MET A 2 8.85 60.27 7.49
N SER A 3 10.02 60.29 8.09
CA SER A 3 11.23 59.53 7.77
C SER A 3 11.21 58.12 8.36
N TYR A 4 11.90 57.18 7.71
CA TYR A 4 11.96 55.73 8.02
C TYR A 4 12.82 55.36 9.25
N ALA A 5 13.08 56.28 10.17
CA ALA A 5 14.11 56.11 11.22
C ALA A 5 13.60 55.81 12.65
N ASP A 6 12.30 55.67 12.88
CA ASP A 6 11.74 55.49 14.25
C ASP A 6 11.35 54.05 14.60
N PHE A 7 11.94 53.02 13.96
CA PHE A 7 11.52 51.62 14.17
C PHE A 7 12.29 50.86 15.27
N PHE A 8 13.31 51.44 15.92
CA PHE A 8 14.15 50.70 16.89
C PHE A 8 14.20 51.30 18.30
N SER A 9 13.05 51.67 18.86
CA SER A 9 12.97 51.94 20.31
C SER A 9 11.59 51.55 20.84
N GLY A 10 11.38 50.24 20.96
CA GLY A 10 10.19 49.66 21.56
C GLY A 10 10.57 48.41 22.34
N SER A 11 10.94 48.60 23.61
CA SER A 11 11.16 47.54 24.58
C SER A 11 9.92 46.62 24.66
N ILE A 12 10.09 45.34 24.36
CA ILE A 12 9.04 44.33 24.48
C ILE A 12 8.98 43.90 25.97
N PRO A 13 7.81 43.98 26.64
CA PRO A 13 7.69 43.54 28.02
C PRO A 13 7.85 42.02 28.15
N SER A 14 8.60 41.61 29.17
CA SER A 14 8.82 40.21 29.55
C SER A 14 7.50 39.56 29.99
N SER A 15 6.97 38.65 29.17
CA SER A 15 5.91 37.73 29.56
C SER A 15 6.52 36.34 29.78
N SER A 16 6.41 35.84 31.01
CA SER A 16 6.78 34.49 31.41
C SER A 16 6.02 33.44 30.60
N SER A 17 6.69 32.78 29.66
CA SER A 17 6.15 31.58 29.01
C SER A 17 6.37 30.38 29.92
N HIS A 18 5.28 29.84 30.47
CA HIS A 18 5.27 28.51 31.06
C HIS A 18 5.79 27.49 30.02
N GLY A 19 6.70 26.63 30.47
CA GLY A 19 7.39 25.65 29.64
C GLY A 19 6.42 24.77 28.86
N LEU A 20 6.44 24.92 27.54
CA LEU A 20 5.93 23.92 26.62
C LEU A 20 6.90 22.73 26.70
N GLY A 21 6.54 21.75 27.51
CA GLY A 21 7.13 20.43 27.44
C GLY A 21 6.97 19.91 26.02
N SER A 22 8.09 19.51 25.42
CA SER A 22 8.10 18.84 24.12
C SER A 22 7.15 17.63 24.17
N PRO A 23 6.38 17.35 23.11
CA PRO A 23 5.69 16.07 23.01
C PRO A 23 6.78 14.99 22.95
N THR A 24 6.96 14.28 24.06
CA THR A 24 7.69 13.03 24.10
C THR A 24 7.12 12.17 22.99
N THR A 25 7.96 11.85 22.01
CA THR A 25 7.79 10.73 21.11
C THR A 25 7.60 9.50 21.99
N GLN A 26 6.33 9.14 22.26
CA GLN A 26 6.03 7.79 22.70
C GLN A 26 6.36 6.91 21.51
N GLY A 27 7.61 6.46 21.46
CA GLY A 27 7.96 5.30 20.69
C GLY A 27 6.98 4.23 21.13
N THR A 28 6.14 3.78 20.19
CA THR A 28 5.39 2.55 20.34
C THR A 28 6.42 1.46 20.58
N SER A 29 6.73 1.22 21.85
CA SER A 29 7.52 0.08 22.26
C SER A 29 6.68 -1.12 21.85
N VAL A 30 7.11 -1.80 20.79
CA VAL A 30 6.73 -3.19 20.55
C VAL A 30 6.83 -3.87 21.90
N PRO A 31 5.76 -4.47 22.45
CA PRO A 31 5.87 -5.16 23.73
C PRO A 31 6.97 -6.21 23.58
N GLN A 32 8.09 -5.96 24.26
CA GLN A 32 9.18 -6.91 24.33
C GLN A 32 8.61 -8.12 25.06
N THR A 33 8.37 -9.21 24.34
CA THR A 33 7.94 -10.49 24.91
C THR A 33 8.95 -10.85 25.98
N GLN A 34 8.60 -10.65 27.25
CA GLN A 34 9.49 -11.03 28.34
C GLN A 34 9.67 -12.55 28.26
N PRO A 35 10.92 -13.06 28.22
CA PRO A 35 11.15 -14.48 28.22
C PRO A 35 10.52 -15.07 29.48
N ALA A 36 9.86 -16.22 29.34
CA ALA A 36 9.29 -16.94 30.47
C ALA A 36 10.34 -17.06 31.58
N PRO A 37 9.98 -16.91 32.87
CA PRO A 37 10.95 -17.00 33.95
C PRO A 37 11.61 -18.38 33.91
N THR A 38 12.88 -18.41 33.52
CA THR A 38 13.71 -19.62 33.50
C THR A 38 14.62 -19.65 34.71
N ASN A 39 15.02 -20.84 35.16
CA ASN A 39 16.05 -20.97 36.17
C ASN A 39 17.37 -20.41 35.60
N LYS A 40 17.99 -19.45 36.27
CA LYS A 40 19.23 -18.80 35.80
C LYS A 40 20.41 -19.76 35.65
N GLN A 41 20.38 -20.90 36.35
CA GLN A 41 21.43 -21.92 36.31
C GLN A 41 21.13 -23.03 35.28
N THR A 42 19.87 -23.45 35.17
CA THR A 42 19.48 -24.59 34.33
C THR A 42 18.91 -24.20 32.96
N GLY A 43 18.47 -22.95 32.80
CA GLY A 43 17.77 -22.47 31.59
C GLY A 43 16.34 -23.02 31.42
N GLU A 44 15.90 -23.91 32.31
CA GLU A 44 14.56 -24.51 32.26
C GLU A 44 13.46 -23.54 32.65
N VAL A 45 12.30 -23.69 31.99
CA VAL A 45 11.07 -22.97 32.32
C VAL A 45 10.60 -23.36 33.71
N GLN A 46 10.49 -22.39 34.61
CA GLN A 46 10.10 -22.64 36.01
C GLN A 46 8.62 -22.99 36.14
N ASP A 47 7.78 -22.45 35.26
CA ASP A 47 6.36 -22.73 35.26
C ASP A 47 6.09 -24.17 34.76
N PRO A 48 5.48 -25.03 35.60
CA PRO A 48 5.26 -26.43 35.24
C PRO A 48 4.34 -26.60 34.03
N VAL A 49 3.31 -25.75 33.89
CA VAL A 49 2.35 -25.80 32.78
C VAL A 49 3.02 -25.37 31.49
N ALA A 50 3.82 -24.30 31.52
CA ALA A 50 4.55 -23.85 30.34
C ALA A 50 5.63 -24.86 29.91
N ARG A 51 6.29 -25.52 30.87
CA ARG A 51 7.29 -26.56 30.60
C ARG A 51 6.67 -27.79 29.94
N GLU A 52 5.54 -28.26 30.45
CA GLU A 52 4.79 -29.39 29.85
C GLU A 52 4.30 -29.04 28.44
N LEU A 53 3.72 -27.85 28.27
CA LEU A 53 3.26 -27.38 26.96
C LEU A 53 4.41 -27.27 25.94
N LEU A 54 5.58 -26.79 26.36
CA LEU A 54 6.73 -26.72 25.47
C LEU A 54 7.21 -28.12 25.06
N ALA A 55 7.23 -29.07 25.99
CA ALA A 55 7.61 -30.45 25.70
C ALA A 55 6.65 -31.11 24.71
N THR A 56 5.33 -30.93 24.89
CA THR A 56 4.32 -31.49 23.98
C THR A 56 4.41 -30.88 22.59
N LEU A 57 4.52 -29.55 22.49
CA LEU A 57 4.66 -28.85 21.21
C LEU A 57 5.96 -29.20 20.48
N THR A 58 7.07 -29.36 21.20
CA THR A 58 8.35 -29.75 20.61
C THR A 58 8.25 -31.14 19.99
N LYS A 59 7.66 -32.09 20.72
CA LYS A 59 7.44 -33.45 20.21
C LYS A 59 6.50 -33.46 18.99
N LEU A 60 5.38 -32.73 19.07
CA LEU A 60 4.42 -32.65 17.97
C LEU A 60 5.00 -32.03 16.70
N LYS A 61 5.85 -31.00 16.87
CA LYS A 61 6.59 -30.40 15.77
C LYS A 61 7.49 -31.43 15.11
N GLU A 62 8.29 -32.15 15.89
CA GLU A 62 9.19 -33.19 15.39
C GLU A 62 8.43 -34.33 14.68
N ASP A 63 7.34 -34.83 15.28
CA ASP A 63 6.50 -35.87 14.69
C ASP A 63 5.88 -35.44 13.35
N LYS A 64 5.47 -34.16 13.23
CA LYS A 64 4.94 -33.63 11.96
C LYS A 64 6.04 -33.39 10.92
N GLU A 65 7.19 -32.87 11.32
CA GLU A 65 8.33 -32.66 10.40
C GLU A 65 8.85 -34.00 9.86
N THR A 66 8.90 -35.04 10.70
CA THR A 66 9.28 -36.40 10.27
C THR A 66 8.23 -37.02 9.35
N GLN A 67 6.94 -36.79 9.57
CA GLN A 67 5.87 -37.23 8.65
C GLN A 67 5.99 -36.54 7.29
N LEU A 68 6.30 -35.24 7.25
CA LEU A 68 6.56 -34.52 6.00
C LEU A 68 7.79 -35.06 5.29
N GLN A 69 8.89 -35.31 6.01
CA GLN A 69 10.10 -35.93 5.48
C GLN A 69 9.80 -37.31 4.88
N GLN A 70 9.06 -38.16 5.59
CA GLN A 70 8.70 -39.49 5.10
C GLN A 70 7.82 -39.41 3.86
N SER A 71 6.85 -38.49 3.83
CA SER A 71 5.96 -38.30 2.69
C SER A 71 6.73 -37.85 1.44
N GLN A 72 7.74 -37.00 1.61
CA GLN A 72 8.62 -36.57 0.51
C GLN A 72 9.52 -37.70 0.00
N LEU A 73 10.07 -38.53 0.89
CA LEU A 73 10.89 -39.69 0.48
C LEU A 73 10.07 -40.74 -0.29
N CYS A 74 8.76 -40.83 -0.04
CA CYS A 74 7.86 -41.70 -0.79
C CYS A 74 7.39 -41.08 -2.13
N ALA A 75 7.46 -39.76 -2.28
CA ALA A 75 7.16 -39.06 -3.53
C ALA A 75 8.42 -39.02 -4.42
N ASN A 76 8.54 -40.00 -5.33
CA ASN A 76 9.70 -40.17 -6.23
C ASN A 76 9.87 -39.07 -7.31
N ASP A 77 9.38 -37.85 -7.11
CA ASP A 77 9.32 -36.81 -8.14
C ASP A 77 10.50 -35.80 -8.12
N GLY A 78 11.57 -36.08 -7.36
CA GLY A 78 12.74 -35.21 -7.29
C GLY A 78 12.44 -33.81 -6.73
N SER A 79 11.24 -33.59 -6.18
CA SER A 79 10.82 -32.31 -5.63
C SER A 79 11.38 -32.13 -4.23
N THR A 80 12.21 -31.11 -4.06
CA THR A 80 12.68 -30.64 -2.75
C THR A 80 11.57 -29.85 -2.05
N ALA A 81 10.49 -30.51 -1.63
CA ALA A 81 9.52 -29.86 -0.75
C ALA A 81 10.20 -29.53 0.60
N SER A 82 9.83 -28.42 1.24
CA SER A 82 10.44 -28.04 2.51
C SER A 82 9.98 -29.00 3.62
N ASN A 83 10.92 -29.51 4.42
CA ASN A 83 10.63 -30.33 5.61
C ASN A 83 10.21 -29.50 6.83
N MET A 84 9.97 -28.21 6.64
CA MET A 84 9.66 -27.27 7.70
C MET A 84 8.18 -26.92 7.67
N LEU A 85 7.57 -26.90 8.85
CA LEU A 85 6.20 -26.41 9.02
C LEU A 85 6.13 -24.92 8.71
N SER A 86 5.04 -24.51 8.06
CA SER A 86 4.73 -23.11 7.87
C SER A 86 4.43 -22.42 9.21
N ARG A 87 4.55 -21.10 9.22
CA ARG A 87 4.25 -20.29 10.41
C ARG A 87 2.79 -20.46 10.84
N GLU A 88 1.89 -20.57 9.88
CA GLU A 88 0.46 -20.76 10.09
C GLU A 88 0.17 -22.11 10.74
N GLU A 89 0.82 -23.19 10.29
CA GLU A 89 0.70 -24.53 10.89
C GLU A 89 1.25 -24.57 12.32
N ILE A 90 2.38 -23.89 12.56
CA ILE A 90 2.95 -23.75 13.91
C ILE A 90 1.97 -22.99 14.82
N ASN A 91 1.43 -21.86 14.35
CA ASN A 91 0.45 -21.09 15.12
C ASN A 91 -0.79 -21.92 15.46
N GLN A 92 -1.31 -22.68 14.50
CA GLN A 92 -2.45 -23.54 14.70
C GLN A 92 -2.16 -24.64 15.73
N MET A 93 -0.99 -25.29 15.63
CA MET A 93 -0.55 -26.29 16.59
C MET A 93 -0.47 -25.73 18.02
N VAL A 94 0.08 -24.52 18.18
CA VAL A 94 0.12 -23.84 19.48
C VAL A 94 -1.29 -23.58 20.00
N LEU A 95 -2.18 -23.02 19.17
CA LEU A 95 -3.55 -22.71 19.59
C LEU A 95 -4.35 -23.94 20.02
N GLU A 96 -4.16 -25.08 19.36
CA GLU A 96 -4.84 -26.35 19.70
C GLU A 96 -4.41 -26.92 21.05
N HIS A 97 -3.13 -26.77 21.41
CA HIS A 97 -2.56 -27.44 22.59
C HIS A 97 -2.44 -26.53 23.81
N VAL A 98 -2.59 -25.21 23.65
CA VAL A 98 -2.59 -24.27 24.78
C VAL A 98 -3.81 -24.54 25.67
N PRO A 99 -3.61 -24.80 26.99
CA PRO A 99 -4.71 -25.03 27.91
C PRO A 99 -5.70 -23.87 27.95
N VAL A 100 -6.99 -24.19 27.93
CA VAL A 100 -8.08 -23.20 27.97
C VAL A 100 -8.91 -23.38 29.23
N LYS A 101 -8.99 -22.33 30.06
CA LYS A 101 -9.83 -22.31 31.27
C LYS A 101 -10.76 -21.10 31.23
N LYS A 102 -12.08 -21.33 31.30
CA LYS A 102 -13.11 -20.28 31.25
C LYS A 102 -12.93 -19.33 30.04
N GLY A 103 -12.61 -19.90 28.87
CA GLY A 103 -12.36 -19.16 27.62
C GLY A 103 -11.07 -18.33 27.60
N ARG A 104 -10.19 -18.49 28.59
CA ARG A 104 -8.85 -17.87 28.59
C ARG A 104 -7.81 -18.94 28.26
N ARG A 105 -7.06 -18.72 27.19
CA ARG A 105 -5.90 -19.51 26.78
C ARG A 105 -4.69 -19.13 27.65
N TYR A 106 -4.00 -20.13 28.18
CA TYR A 106 -2.83 -19.95 29.02
C TYR A 106 -1.76 -19.08 28.32
N GLY A 107 -1.24 -18.06 29.00
CA GLY A 107 -0.24 -17.12 28.44
C GLY A 107 -0.75 -16.13 27.38
N ILE A 108 -1.89 -16.39 26.74
CA ILE A 108 -2.42 -15.59 25.59
C ILE A 108 -3.65 -14.76 26.00
N GLY A 109 -4.45 -15.23 26.95
CA GLY A 109 -5.69 -14.57 27.38
C GLY A 109 -6.91 -15.02 26.59
N ARG A 110 -7.92 -14.15 26.46
CA ARG A 110 -9.10 -14.46 25.64
C ARG A 110 -8.76 -14.19 24.18
N VAL A 111 -8.71 -15.21 23.36
CA VAL A 111 -8.73 -15.05 21.91
C VAL A 111 -10.18 -15.16 21.45
N SER A 112 -10.66 -14.17 20.71
CA SER A 112 -12.01 -14.21 20.15
C SER A 112 -12.00 -15.16 18.96
N GLU A 113 -12.40 -16.41 19.19
CA GLU A 113 -12.69 -17.39 18.13
C GLU A 113 -14.00 -16.97 17.45
N GLY A 114 -13.93 -15.95 16.60
CA GLY A 114 -15.10 -15.20 16.15
C GLY A 114 -15.42 -14.04 17.09
N ILE A 115 -15.60 -12.86 16.52
CA ILE A 115 -16.10 -11.63 17.15
C ILE A 115 -17.09 -11.90 18.29
N SER A 116 -16.60 -11.78 19.51
CA SER A 116 -17.36 -11.43 20.69
C SER A 116 -16.35 -10.91 21.70
N THR A 117 -15.95 -9.67 21.48
CA THR A 117 -15.37 -8.83 22.52
C THR A 117 -16.42 -8.74 23.63
N SER A 118 -16.32 -9.64 24.61
CA SER A 118 -17.01 -9.50 25.89
C SER A 118 -16.35 -8.33 26.65
N SER A 119 -16.64 -7.14 26.14
CA SER A 119 -16.55 -5.84 26.78
C SER A 119 -17.99 -5.37 26.87
N SER A 120 -18.36 -4.86 28.04
CA SER A 120 -19.70 -4.49 28.45
C SER A 120 -20.26 -3.31 27.64
N GLN A 121 -20.51 -3.50 26.34
CA GLN A 121 -21.35 -2.61 25.55
C GLN A 121 -22.44 -3.44 24.87
N PRO A 122 -23.72 -3.00 24.95
CA PRO A 122 -24.78 -3.70 24.26
C PRO A 122 -24.51 -3.66 22.76
N SER A 123 -24.39 -4.84 22.16
CA SER A 123 -24.30 -5.08 20.73
C SER A 123 -25.65 -4.80 20.05
N PHE A 124 -26.12 -3.57 20.14
CA PHE A 124 -27.09 -3.04 19.20
C PHE A 124 -26.36 -1.93 18.44
N PRO A 125 -26.18 -2.04 17.12
CA PRO A 125 -25.72 -0.89 16.36
C PRO A 125 -26.72 0.23 16.64
N SER A 126 -26.22 1.35 17.17
CA SER A 126 -27.06 2.54 17.36
C SER A 126 -27.78 2.83 16.05
N SER A 127 -29.04 3.26 16.08
CA SER A 127 -29.84 3.54 14.87
C SER A 127 -29.06 4.37 13.85
N GLY A 128 -28.30 5.37 14.33
CA GLY A 128 -27.43 6.20 13.49
C GLY A 128 -26.31 5.43 12.76
N PHE A 129 -25.73 4.39 13.36
CA PHE A 129 -24.70 3.57 12.69
C PHE A 129 -25.28 2.74 11.55
N VAL A 130 -26.48 2.18 11.73
CA VAL A 130 -27.16 1.43 10.67
C VAL A 130 -27.58 2.37 9.54
N GLU A 131 -28.15 3.52 9.89
CA GLU A 131 -28.54 4.57 8.94
C GLU A 131 -27.35 5.10 8.13
N ASP A 132 -26.20 5.34 8.78
CA ASP A 132 -24.99 5.80 8.11
C ASP A 132 -24.39 4.74 7.17
N MET A 133 -24.43 3.47 7.58
CA MET A 133 -24.00 2.36 6.73
C MET A 133 -24.89 2.20 5.49
N GLU A 134 -26.21 2.30 5.65
CA GLU A 134 -27.14 2.23 4.51
C GLU A 134 -26.98 3.45 3.59
N ARG A 135 -26.79 4.65 4.15
CA ARG A 135 -26.48 5.87 3.37
C ARG A 135 -25.21 5.69 2.53
N MET A 136 -24.15 5.14 3.13
CA MET A 136 -22.89 4.90 2.43
C MET A 136 -23.04 3.88 1.29
N LYS A 137 -23.85 2.82 1.50
CA LYS A 137 -24.15 1.85 0.44
C LYS A 137 -24.90 2.50 -0.72
N THR A 138 -25.89 3.35 -0.43
CA THR A 138 -26.65 4.03 -1.49
C THR A 138 -25.77 4.99 -2.28
N GLU A 139 -24.92 5.77 -1.60
CA GLU A 139 -24.00 6.70 -2.25
C GLU A 139 -22.99 5.98 -3.16
N LEU A 140 -22.47 4.82 -2.73
CA LEU A 140 -21.57 4.01 -3.54
C LEU A 140 -22.23 3.51 -4.83
N VAL A 141 -23.50 3.12 -4.76
CA VAL A 141 -24.27 2.66 -5.92
C VAL A 141 -24.55 3.83 -6.87
N GLU A 142 -24.96 4.98 -6.34
CA GLU A 142 -25.22 6.18 -7.14
C GLU A 142 -23.96 6.68 -7.88
N GLU A 143 -22.83 6.77 -7.20
CA GLU A 143 -21.56 7.18 -7.83
C GLU A 143 -21.04 6.14 -8.83
N ARG A 144 -21.40 4.86 -8.68
CA ARG A 144 -21.11 3.83 -9.70
C ARG A 144 -21.97 4.02 -10.95
N ILE A 145 -23.27 4.27 -10.79
CA ILE A 145 -24.18 4.52 -11.91
C ILE A 145 -23.75 5.78 -12.68
N LYS A 146 -23.42 6.86 -11.96
CA LYS A 146 -22.97 8.11 -12.55
C LYS A 146 -21.66 7.96 -13.32
N ARG A 147 -20.69 7.21 -12.78
CA ARG A 147 -19.45 6.90 -13.51
C ARG A 147 -19.71 6.09 -14.77
N GLN A 148 -20.60 5.09 -14.72
CA GLN A 148 -20.96 4.30 -15.89
C GLN A 148 -21.64 5.16 -16.98
N ALA A 149 -22.56 6.04 -16.60
CA ALA A 149 -23.21 6.95 -17.53
C ALA A 149 -22.24 7.98 -18.16
N LEU A 150 -21.20 8.38 -17.43
CA LEU A 150 -20.14 9.25 -17.95
C LEU A 150 -19.20 8.48 -18.90
N GLU A 151 -18.87 7.25 -18.57
CA GLU A 151 -18.06 6.36 -19.40
C GLU A 151 -18.76 6.02 -20.73
N GLU A 152 -20.08 5.84 -20.73
CA GLU A 152 -20.88 5.61 -21.95
C GLU A 152 -20.97 6.84 -22.88
N GLN A 153 -20.84 8.06 -22.33
CA GLN A 153 -20.86 9.31 -23.12
C GLN A 153 -19.47 9.70 -23.68
N LEU A 154 -18.39 9.15 -23.10
CA LEU A 154 -17.02 9.40 -23.58
C LEU A 154 -16.76 8.91 -25.01
N PRO A 155 -17.16 7.67 -25.43
CA PRO A 155 -16.94 7.19 -26.79
C PRO A 155 -17.81 7.92 -27.82
N THR A 156 -19.01 8.37 -27.45
CA THR A 156 -19.90 9.06 -28.41
C THR A 156 -19.39 10.45 -28.74
N ALA A 157 -19.01 11.23 -27.73
CA ALA A 157 -18.45 12.57 -27.93
C ALA A 157 -17.11 12.54 -28.70
N THR A 158 -16.24 11.56 -28.41
CA THR A 158 -14.95 11.42 -29.10
C THR A 158 -15.09 10.93 -30.54
N VAL A 159 -16.06 10.07 -30.84
CA VAL A 159 -16.37 9.64 -32.21
C VAL A 159 -16.96 10.80 -33.02
N GLU A 160 -17.86 11.59 -32.44
CA GLU A 160 -18.41 12.78 -33.10
C GLU A 160 -17.35 13.85 -33.39
N GLU A 161 -16.43 14.09 -32.46
CA GLU A 161 -15.33 15.02 -32.69
C GLU A 161 -14.39 14.50 -33.80
N ARG A 162 -14.04 13.21 -33.76
CA ARG A 162 -13.16 12.58 -34.76
C ARG A 162 -13.77 12.63 -36.15
N THR A 163 -15.07 12.38 -36.29
CA THR A 163 -15.76 12.42 -37.59
C THR A 163 -15.81 13.85 -38.15
N LYS A 164 -16.12 14.86 -37.33
CA LYS A 164 -16.07 16.27 -37.75
C LYS A 164 -14.66 16.68 -38.20
N ARG A 165 -13.62 16.27 -37.45
CA ARG A 165 -12.22 16.53 -37.81
C ARG A 165 -11.83 15.88 -39.14
N GLN A 166 -12.21 14.61 -39.36
CA GLN A 166 -11.95 13.91 -40.62
C GLN A 166 -12.62 14.60 -41.82
N ALA A 167 -13.86 15.06 -41.67
CA ALA A 167 -14.56 15.79 -42.73
C ALA A 167 -13.85 17.11 -43.11
N LEU A 168 -13.34 17.85 -42.12
CA LEU A 168 -12.56 19.07 -42.37
C LEU A 168 -11.21 18.76 -43.03
N GLU A 169 -10.52 17.71 -42.60
CA GLU A 169 -9.25 17.27 -43.20
C GLU A 169 -9.45 16.83 -44.67
N GLU A 170 -10.56 16.19 -44.99
CA GLU A 170 -10.92 15.83 -46.37
C GLU A 170 -11.18 17.07 -47.23
N GLN A 171 -11.93 18.06 -46.71
CA GLN A 171 -12.13 19.32 -47.42
C GLN A 171 -10.80 20.05 -47.68
N LEU A 172 -9.93 20.11 -46.68
CA LEU A 172 -8.59 20.72 -46.84
C LEU A 172 -7.75 19.96 -47.87
N ARG A 173 -7.79 18.63 -47.87
CA ARG A 173 -7.11 17.81 -48.88
C ARG A 173 -7.64 18.13 -50.28
N ASN A 174 -8.96 18.20 -50.45
CA ASN A 174 -9.56 18.48 -51.74
C ASN A 174 -9.18 19.87 -52.26
N VAL A 175 -9.21 20.89 -51.40
CA VAL A 175 -8.76 22.25 -51.75
C VAL A 175 -7.28 22.24 -52.10
N THR A 176 -6.45 21.54 -51.32
CA THR A 176 -5.01 21.43 -51.59
C THR A 176 -4.75 20.79 -52.95
N THR A 177 -5.39 19.66 -53.25
CA THR A 177 -5.29 18.98 -54.55
C THR A 177 -5.75 19.88 -55.69
N PHE A 178 -6.85 20.61 -55.51
CA PHE A 178 -7.35 21.56 -56.51
C PHE A 178 -6.32 22.66 -56.81
N ILE A 179 -5.73 23.25 -55.76
CA ILE A 179 -4.70 24.29 -55.90
C ILE A 179 -3.43 23.72 -56.56
N SER A 180 -2.97 22.54 -56.14
CA SER A 180 -1.81 21.88 -56.75
C SER A 180 -2.02 21.57 -58.23
N ASN A 181 -3.24 21.22 -58.63
CA ASN A 181 -3.58 20.99 -60.04
C ASN A 181 -3.63 22.29 -60.85
N LEU A 182 -4.01 23.42 -60.24
CA LEU A 182 -4.02 24.74 -60.89
C LEU A 182 -2.62 25.36 -60.99
N TYR A 183 -1.72 25.06 -60.04
CA TYR A 183 -0.37 25.63 -59.95
C TYR A 183 0.71 24.56 -59.70
N PRO A 184 0.93 23.62 -60.63
CA PRO A 184 1.87 22.51 -60.44
C PRO A 184 3.33 22.95 -60.29
N GLU A 185 3.71 24.08 -60.89
CA GLU A 185 5.07 24.64 -60.84
C GLU A 185 5.47 25.17 -59.46
N GLN A 186 4.50 25.53 -58.59
CA GLN A 186 4.77 26.10 -57.26
C GLN A 186 4.93 25.03 -56.16
N PHE A 187 4.52 23.78 -56.44
CA PHE A 187 4.51 22.69 -55.45
C PHE A 187 5.40 21.49 -55.83
N SER A 188 6.10 21.57 -56.96
CA SER A 188 7.13 20.60 -57.33
C SER A 188 8.40 20.93 -56.53
N ALA A 189 8.63 20.17 -55.45
CA ALA A 189 9.74 20.37 -54.53
C ALA A 189 11.07 20.54 -55.27
N THR A 190 11.77 21.64 -54.97
CA THR A 190 13.18 21.84 -55.28
C THR A 190 13.97 20.73 -54.58
N GLN A 191 14.30 19.68 -55.32
CA GLN A 191 15.24 18.66 -54.92
C GLN A 191 16.61 19.32 -54.71
N SER A 192 16.90 19.70 -53.47
CA SER A 192 18.21 20.27 -53.09
C SER A 192 19.05 19.16 -52.45
N GLN A 193 20.04 18.67 -53.20
CA GLN A 193 21.22 17.93 -52.75
C GLN A 193 22.47 18.70 -53.28
N PRO A 194 23.70 18.43 -52.83
CA PRO A 194 24.29 18.59 -51.49
C PRO A 194 25.62 19.41 -51.57
N GLU A 195 25.85 20.43 -50.76
CA GLU A 195 27.14 21.15 -50.74
C GLU A 195 27.42 21.67 -49.31
N SER A 196 28.61 21.72 -48.74
CA SER A 196 29.93 21.11 -48.92
C SER A 196 30.68 21.50 -47.62
N GLU A 197 31.57 20.63 -47.12
CA GLU A 197 32.45 20.94 -45.99
C GLU A 197 33.11 22.31 -46.15
N THR A 198 33.04 23.16 -45.12
CA THR A 198 33.95 24.30 -44.99
C THR A 198 34.70 24.17 -43.67
N GLN A 199 35.92 23.69 -43.84
CA GLN A 199 37.05 23.60 -42.94
C GLN A 199 37.35 24.98 -42.33
N ILE A 200 37.34 25.09 -41.00
CA ILE A 200 37.76 26.31 -40.28
C ILE A 200 39.23 26.13 -39.88
N PRO A 201 40.15 27.06 -40.24
CA PRO A 201 41.57 26.95 -39.91
C PRO A 201 41.90 27.36 -38.47
N GLU A 202 42.97 26.75 -37.97
CA GLU A 202 43.71 26.98 -36.73
C GLU A 202 44.09 28.46 -36.47
N ASP A 203 43.90 28.93 -35.23
CA ASP A 203 44.46 30.19 -34.70
C ASP A 203 45.89 29.97 -34.16
N PRO A 204 46.85 30.88 -34.42
CA PRO A 204 48.15 30.86 -33.79
C PRO A 204 48.19 31.65 -32.48
N VAL A 205 48.99 31.10 -31.56
CA VAL A 205 49.40 31.61 -30.26
C VAL A 205 50.12 32.96 -30.38
N GLU A 206 49.75 33.91 -29.53
CA GLU A 206 50.67 34.90 -28.94
C GLU A 206 50.34 35.14 -27.46
#